data_AF-A0A9N8D973-F1
#
_entry.id   AF-A0A9N8D973-F1
#
_cell.length_a   1.000
_cell.length_b   1.000
_cell.length_c   1.000
_cell.angle_alpha   90.00
_cell.angle_beta   90.00
_cell.angle_gamma   90.00
#
_symmetry.space_group_name_H-M   'P 1'
#
loop_
_entity.id
_entity.type
_entity.pdbx_description
1 polymer ?
#
loop_
_entity_poly.entity_id
_entity_poly.type
_entity_poly.pdbx_seq_one_letter_code
_entity_poly.pdbx_strand_id
1 'polypeptide(L)'
;MSPFSSKSRSGSRRFYSPFFSSGSSSTQTLTVTARSPSHVVVDLACPRVKDAVGALVNLKPLCQKVRSATVHANTLFEQPGRFGRIQFEMSHVLNIFEKLAALPNLTCLSIEMNYHVISLPVQALLTIMAKKQLKRLTLKHLQMIGTCMEEFQMLADMAAQQDQLHSLTLECVRGVSGVQALVQHLPKLSDLRMSTTTLTPAVCNNNYKEEQQQDDAQAMLSRETYVKLLTTGLHTLKLDDIAEFDDQHCHALAEALALPGCQLQELHLSSSMLCDSSAKAMTDMLLVNTSLKKVTLHIDSELMGQLTANLIKADTPVLKHLDIRLYNDIPIMTEDCIELAHALRRNTHLTHLRIRLEIELELLPREIIQAFEDVVANTPTVALQSLSLDDGIYRYPLPAAMKLQLQLNQCGVRALLQQPARTVPQLVDTLVVACTQQTTLDATFTLLSNMPELIHLALEQGNLDGDNNEQPHNNDDTTPPPPTKLRHSSSKEWKKIAMMTRTSLRSPYKKVVKMLIPPSA
;
A
#
# COMPACT_ATOMS: atom_id res chain seq x y z
N MET A 1 8.89 10.94 53.30
CA MET A 1 8.30 9.59 53.45
C MET A 1 7.92 9.09 52.07
N SER A 2 8.78 8.27 51.48
CA SER A 2 8.45 7.26 50.46
C SER A 2 7.54 6.19 51.09
N PRO A 3 6.74 5.38 50.34
CA PRO A 3 7.19 4.67 49.12
C PRO A 3 6.14 4.47 48.00
N PHE A 4 6.59 4.18 46.77
CA PHE A 4 6.00 3.14 45.93
C PHE A 4 7.01 2.64 44.89
N SER A 5 7.09 1.31 44.79
CA SER A 5 8.11 0.54 44.09
C SER A 5 7.83 0.38 42.60
N SER A 6 8.83 0.61 41.77
CA SER A 6 8.85 0.21 40.36
C SER A 6 9.13 -1.29 40.25
N LYS A 7 8.14 -2.06 39.78
CA LYS A 7 8.34 -3.45 39.35
C LYS A 7 8.80 -3.45 37.89
N SER A 8 10.08 -3.70 37.66
CA SER A 8 10.57 -4.12 36.35
C SER A 8 10.09 -5.55 36.07
N ARG A 9 9.35 -5.75 34.98
CA ARG A 9 8.99 -7.09 34.51
C ARG A 9 9.90 -7.47 33.33
N SER A 10 10.70 -8.50 33.58
CA SER A 10 11.49 -9.23 32.60
C SER A 10 10.59 -9.86 31.53
N GLY A 11 10.69 -9.35 30.30
CA GLY A 11 10.08 -9.98 29.13
C GLY A 11 10.81 -11.28 28.77
N SER A 12 10.04 -12.36 28.72
CA SER A 12 10.48 -13.71 28.38
C SER A 12 10.96 -13.77 26.92
N ARG A 13 12.27 -13.94 26.69
CA ARG A 13 12.85 -14.19 25.37
C ARG A 13 12.50 -15.62 24.95
N ARG A 14 11.65 -15.77 23.92
CA ARG A 14 11.50 -17.04 23.21
C ARG A 14 12.79 -17.33 22.45
N PHE A 15 13.57 -18.29 22.97
CA PHE A 15 14.67 -18.88 22.23
C PHE A 15 14.13 -19.69 21.06
N TYR A 16 14.36 -19.23 19.84
CA TYR A 16 14.33 -20.11 18.67
C TYR A 16 15.61 -20.94 18.68
N SER A 17 15.49 -22.25 18.85
CA SER A 17 16.59 -23.19 18.65
C SER A 17 16.81 -23.41 17.14
N PRO A 18 17.97 -23.09 16.57
CA PRO A 18 18.32 -23.61 15.26
C PRO A 18 18.83 -25.04 15.44
N PHE A 19 18.22 -25.98 14.73
CA PHE A 19 18.80 -27.30 14.49
C PHE A 19 20.13 -27.12 13.75
N PHE A 20 21.25 -27.40 14.43
CA PHE A 20 22.55 -27.55 13.80
C PHE A 20 23.00 -29.00 13.93
N SER A 21 23.08 -29.70 12.80
CA SER A 21 23.90 -30.90 12.66
C SER A 21 25.35 -30.47 12.48
N SER A 22 26.23 -30.89 13.39
CA SER A 22 27.67 -30.72 13.29
C SER A 22 28.23 -31.61 12.17
N GLY A 23 28.89 -31.00 11.18
CA GLY A 23 29.57 -31.74 10.11
C GLY A 23 30.38 -30.86 9.17
N SER A 24 31.70 -30.91 9.34
CA SER A 24 32.79 -30.62 8.39
C SER A 24 32.85 -29.27 7.63
N SER A 25 34.06 -28.71 7.59
CA SER A 25 34.49 -27.56 6.80
C SER A 25 34.02 -27.59 5.34
N SER A 26 32.91 -26.92 5.05
CA SER A 26 32.47 -26.64 3.69
C SER A 26 33.07 -25.32 3.19
N THR A 27 33.78 -25.37 2.07
CA THR A 27 34.13 -24.22 1.24
C THR A 27 32.89 -23.38 0.95
N GLN A 28 32.76 -22.21 1.58
CA GLN A 28 31.70 -21.26 1.27
C GLN A 28 31.98 -20.60 -0.09
N THR A 29 31.30 -21.12 -1.11
CA THR A 29 31.31 -20.59 -2.47
C THR A 29 30.46 -19.33 -2.52
N LEU A 30 30.90 -18.34 -3.28
CA LEU A 30 30.17 -17.11 -3.47
C LEU A 30 28.83 -17.35 -4.16
N THR A 31 27.74 -17.08 -3.45
CA THR A 31 26.39 -17.25 -3.98
C THR A 31 25.92 -15.97 -4.65
N VAL A 32 26.39 -15.71 -5.87
CA VAL A 32 25.53 -15.02 -6.85
C VAL A 32 24.39 -15.99 -7.16
N THR A 33 23.38 -15.98 -6.30
CA THR A 33 22.21 -16.83 -6.49
C THR A 33 21.31 -16.12 -7.48
N ALA A 34 21.29 -16.62 -8.72
CA ALA A 34 20.18 -16.34 -9.62
C ALA A 34 18.94 -16.99 -9.01
N ARG A 35 18.22 -16.27 -8.13
CA ARG A 35 16.91 -16.70 -7.62
C ARG A 35 15.91 -16.91 -8.76
N SER A 36 16.12 -16.17 -9.84
CA SER A 36 15.46 -16.34 -11.14
C SER A 36 16.43 -15.89 -12.24
N PRO A 37 16.25 -16.30 -13.51
CA PRO A 37 17.09 -15.85 -14.62
C PRO A 37 17.05 -14.33 -14.86
N SER A 38 16.15 -13.60 -14.19
CA SER A 38 15.99 -12.15 -14.31
C SER A 38 16.43 -11.35 -13.08
N HIS A 39 16.87 -12.02 -12.01
CA HIS A 39 17.23 -11.35 -10.75
C HIS A 39 18.58 -11.81 -10.24
N VAL A 40 19.44 -10.84 -9.91
CA VAL A 40 20.78 -11.08 -9.35
C VAL A 40 20.84 -10.56 -7.92
N VAL A 41 21.34 -11.39 -7.01
CA VAL A 41 21.63 -10.99 -5.63
C VAL A 41 23.13 -10.91 -5.46
N VAL A 42 23.63 -9.78 -4.96
CA VAL A 42 25.04 -9.54 -4.64
C VAL A 42 25.16 -9.35 -3.14
N ASP A 43 25.84 -10.29 -2.48
CA ASP A 43 26.14 -10.20 -1.05
C ASP A 43 27.53 -9.58 -0.85
N LEU A 44 27.58 -8.35 -0.39
CA LEU A 44 28.82 -7.66 -0.08
C LEU A 44 29.50 -8.26 1.15
N ALA A 45 28.77 -8.85 2.10
CA ALA A 45 29.34 -9.41 3.33
C ALA A 45 30.08 -10.74 3.11
N CYS A 46 30.06 -11.29 1.88
CA CYS A 46 30.78 -12.50 1.57
C CYS A 46 32.30 -12.27 1.62
N PRO A 47 33.08 -13.05 2.40
CA PRO A 47 34.54 -12.86 2.54
C PRO A 47 35.33 -13.00 1.23
N ARG A 48 34.65 -13.44 0.16
CA ARG A 48 35.21 -13.63 -1.18
C ARG A 48 34.75 -12.55 -2.17
N VAL A 49 34.46 -11.31 -1.77
CA VAL A 49 33.98 -10.22 -2.66
C VAL A 49 34.66 -10.18 -4.04
N LYS A 50 35.96 -10.47 -4.13
CA LYS A 50 36.71 -10.61 -5.40
C LYS A 50 36.11 -11.67 -6.35
N ASP A 51 35.68 -12.81 -5.84
CA ASP A 51 35.00 -13.82 -6.64
C ASP A 51 33.60 -13.34 -7.07
N ALA A 52 33.00 -12.33 -6.40
CA ALA A 52 31.65 -11.83 -6.72
C ALA A 52 31.71 -11.00 -7.99
N VAL A 53 32.75 -10.16 -8.07
CA VAL A 53 33.13 -9.44 -9.28
C VAL A 53 33.41 -10.43 -10.41
N GLY A 54 34.17 -11.49 -10.14
CA GLY A 54 34.44 -12.56 -11.11
C GLY A 54 33.16 -13.26 -11.59
N ALA A 55 32.25 -13.57 -10.68
CA ALA A 55 30.96 -14.19 -10.99
C ALA A 55 30.09 -13.27 -11.86
N LEU A 56 30.01 -11.97 -11.56
CA LEU A 56 29.29 -11.00 -12.38
C LEU A 56 29.86 -10.91 -13.80
N VAL A 57 31.19 -10.99 -13.97
CA VAL A 57 31.83 -11.04 -15.30
C VAL A 57 31.47 -12.31 -16.07
N ASN A 58 31.33 -13.43 -15.36
CA ASN A 58 30.97 -14.72 -15.96
C ASN A 58 29.48 -14.82 -16.32
N LEU A 59 28.63 -13.87 -15.89
CA LEU A 59 27.21 -13.80 -16.26
C LEU A 59 26.95 -13.39 -17.72
N LYS A 60 27.98 -13.16 -18.57
CA LYS A 60 27.83 -12.72 -19.97
C LYS A 60 26.62 -13.30 -20.73
N PRO A 61 26.37 -14.63 -20.76
CA PRO A 61 25.21 -15.19 -21.48
C PRO A 61 23.85 -14.89 -20.82
N LEU A 62 23.83 -14.59 -19.52
CA LEU A 62 22.62 -14.26 -18.75
C LEU A 62 22.41 -12.74 -18.60
N CYS A 63 23.40 -11.90 -18.86
CA CYS A 63 23.33 -10.43 -18.69
C CYS A 63 22.14 -9.80 -19.43
N GLN A 64 21.74 -10.36 -20.58
CA GLN A 64 20.57 -9.87 -21.33
C GLN A 64 19.23 -10.17 -20.64
N LYS A 65 19.18 -11.13 -19.70
CA LYS A 65 17.94 -11.49 -19.00
C LYS A 65 17.78 -10.78 -17.66
N VAL A 66 18.86 -10.29 -17.07
CA VAL A 66 18.83 -9.63 -15.76
C VAL A 66 18.09 -8.29 -15.84
N ARG A 67 16.97 -8.19 -15.12
CA ARG A 67 16.12 -7.00 -15.05
C ARG A 67 16.14 -6.32 -13.69
N SER A 68 16.49 -7.07 -12.65
CA SER A 68 16.58 -6.55 -11.29
C SER A 68 17.81 -7.06 -10.56
N ALA A 69 18.33 -6.24 -9.66
CA ALA A 69 19.43 -6.62 -8.78
C ALA A 69 19.16 -6.19 -7.34
N THR A 70 19.62 -7.00 -6.39
CA THR A 70 19.66 -6.64 -4.97
C THR A 70 21.10 -6.73 -4.50
N VAL A 71 21.65 -5.62 -4.04
CA VAL A 71 22.93 -5.55 -3.33
C VAL A 71 22.60 -5.54 -1.86
N HIS A 72 22.99 -6.57 -1.12
CA HIS A 72 22.84 -6.56 0.32
C HIS A 72 24.17 -6.75 1.02
N ALA A 73 24.28 -6.27 2.24
CA ALA A 73 25.46 -6.45 3.06
C ALA A 73 25.04 -6.85 4.47
N ASN A 74 24.54 -8.07 4.58
CA ASN A 74 24.09 -8.63 5.85
C ASN A 74 25.25 -9.36 6.50
N THR A 75 25.85 -8.73 7.50
CA THR A 75 26.77 -9.41 8.40
C THR A 75 25.96 -10.37 9.28
N LEU A 76 25.70 -11.58 8.80
CA LEU A 76 25.03 -12.64 9.57
C LEU A 76 25.86 -13.10 10.79
N PHE A 77 27.07 -12.57 10.97
CA PHE A 77 27.94 -12.88 12.10
C PHE A 77 27.67 -11.96 13.28
N GLU A 78 26.47 -12.07 13.85
CA GLU A 78 26.25 -11.70 15.26
C GLU A 78 26.96 -12.75 16.15
N GLN A 79 28.29 -12.73 16.19
CA GLN A 79 28.96 -13.25 17.38
C GLN A 79 29.02 -12.11 18.39
N PRO A 80 28.18 -12.12 19.45
CA PRO A 80 28.19 -11.08 20.46
C PRO A 80 29.59 -10.99 21.07
N GLY A 81 30.27 -9.85 20.85
CA GLY A 81 31.61 -9.58 21.39
C GLY A 81 32.74 -9.41 20.37
N ARG A 82 32.51 -9.60 19.06
CA ARG A 82 33.50 -9.27 18.01
C ARG A 82 32.87 -8.44 16.88
N PHE A 83 32.52 -7.20 17.18
CA PHE A 83 32.21 -6.20 16.15
C PHE A 83 33.49 -5.75 15.46
N GLY A 84 34.15 -6.64 14.72
CA GLY A 84 35.13 -6.21 13.74
C GLY A 84 34.37 -5.43 12.68
N ARG A 85 34.62 -4.11 12.57
CA ARG A 85 34.15 -3.34 11.42
C ARG A 85 34.66 -4.06 10.17
N ILE A 86 33.76 -4.62 9.37
CA ILE A 86 34.15 -5.17 8.07
C ILE A 86 34.50 -3.96 7.22
N GLN A 87 35.80 -3.69 7.08
CA GLN A 87 36.29 -2.68 6.16
C GLN A 87 36.23 -3.28 4.76
N PHE A 88 35.21 -2.88 4.00
CA PHE A 88 35.20 -3.13 2.57
C PHE A 88 36.19 -2.19 1.90
N GLU A 89 37.09 -2.72 1.08
CA GLU A 89 37.84 -1.86 0.18
C GLU A 89 36.85 -1.18 -0.77
N MET A 90 36.84 0.16 -0.75
CA MET A 90 35.92 0.98 -1.54
C MET A 90 35.96 0.62 -3.03
N SER A 91 37.14 0.27 -3.53
CA SER A 91 37.38 -0.19 -4.90
C SER A 91 36.52 -1.41 -5.28
N HIS A 92 36.27 -2.35 -4.36
CA HIS A 92 35.43 -3.51 -4.63
C HIS A 92 33.96 -3.13 -4.77
N VAL A 93 33.46 -2.24 -3.91
CA VAL A 93 32.08 -1.74 -3.99
C VAL A 93 31.88 -1.02 -5.33
N LEU A 94 32.78 -0.12 -5.69
CA LEU A 94 32.72 0.59 -6.97
C LEU A 94 32.74 -0.36 -8.17
N ASN A 95 33.65 -1.34 -8.20
CA ASN A 95 33.72 -2.33 -9.27
C ASN A 95 32.42 -3.14 -9.41
N ILE A 96 31.80 -3.54 -8.29
CA ILE A 96 30.50 -4.22 -8.32
C ILE A 96 29.44 -3.35 -8.98
N PHE A 97 29.35 -2.07 -8.60
CA PHE A 97 28.38 -1.15 -9.18
C PHE A 97 28.66 -0.84 -10.64
N GLU A 98 29.92 -0.77 -11.07
CA GLU A 98 30.29 -0.71 -12.50
C GLU A 98 29.80 -1.94 -13.27
N LYS A 99 29.95 -3.15 -12.71
CA LYS A 99 29.45 -4.38 -13.34
C LYS A 99 27.93 -4.41 -13.40
N LEU A 100 27.24 -3.97 -12.35
CA LEU A 100 25.79 -3.86 -12.34
C LEU A 100 25.30 -2.81 -13.35
N ALA A 101 25.98 -1.67 -13.47
CA ALA A 101 25.69 -0.65 -14.48
C ALA A 101 25.91 -1.16 -15.91
N ALA A 102 26.80 -2.13 -16.12
CA ALA A 102 27.03 -2.75 -17.42
C ALA A 102 25.90 -3.70 -17.86
N LEU A 103 24.92 -4.02 -16.98
CA LEU A 103 23.78 -4.85 -17.33
C LEU A 103 22.77 -4.05 -18.19
N PRO A 104 22.52 -4.43 -19.46
CA PRO A 104 21.79 -3.60 -20.42
C PRO A 104 20.28 -3.52 -20.17
N ASN A 105 19.74 -4.39 -19.30
CA ASN A 105 18.30 -4.47 -19.04
C ASN A 105 17.97 -4.23 -17.56
N LEU A 106 18.92 -3.74 -16.76
CA LEU A 106 18.71 -3.50 -15.33
C LEU A 106 17.76 -2.32 -15.12
N THR A 107 16.53 -2.62 -14.73
CA THR A 107 15.46 -1.63 -14.51
C THR A 107 15.11 -1.44 -13.04
N CYS A 108 15.52 -2.35 -12.16
CA CYS A 108 15.25 -2.27 -10.73
C CYS A 108 16.51 -2.57 -9.93
N LEU A 109 16.86 -1.69 -9.01
CA LEU A 109 17.99 -1.89 -8.10
C LEU A 109 17.54 -1.67 -6.66
N SER A 110 17.79 -2.67 -5.81
CA SER A 110 17.64 -2.57 -4.37
C SER A 110 19.01 -2.64 -3.70
N ILE A 111 19.29 -1.72 -2.80
CA ILE A 111 20.54 -1.67 -2.04
C ILE A 111 20.15 -1.69 -0.56
N GLU A 112 20.56 -2.72 0.15
CA GLU A 112 20.23 -2.96 1.55
C GLU A 112 21.51 -3.18 2.35
N MET A 113 21.97 -2.13 3.03
CA MET A 113 23.16 -2.23 3.88
C MET A 113 22.72 -2.49 5.32
N ASN A 114 23.50 -3.16 6.15
CA ASN A 114 23.18 -3.19 7.58
C ASN A 114 23.72 -1.90 8.25
N TYR A 115 22.80 -1.14 8.86
CA TYR A 115 22.93 0.25 9.34
C TYR A 115 24.19 0.57 10.17
N HIS A 116 24.78 -0.45 10.81
CA HIS A 116 25.90 -0.26 11.73
C HIS A 116 27.29 -0.34 11.10
N VAL A 117 27.42 -0.78 9.85
CA VAL A 117 28.75 -1.19 9.33
C VAL A 117 29.15 -0.51 8.03
N ILE A 118 28.21 -0.05 7.20
CA ILE A 118 28.54 0.29 5.80
C ILE A 118 27.91 1.60 5.36
N SER A 119 28.79 2.52 4.97
CA SER A 119 28.44 3.71 4.21
C SER A 119 28.51 3.41 2.72
N LEU A 120 27.50 3.84 1.96
CA LEU A 120 27.47 3.73 0.50
C LEU A 120 28.12 4.99 -0.10
N PRO A 121 29.24 4.88 -0.83
CA PRO A 121 29.81 6.02 -1.55
C PRO A 121 28.83 6.53 -2.61
N VAL A 122 28.62 7.84 -2.68
CA VAL A 122 27.78 8.47 -3.72
C VAL A 122 28.26 8.07 -5.13
N GLN A 123 29.57 7.93 -5.33
CA GLN A 123 30.17 7.47 -6.59
C GLN A 123 29.61 6.13 -7.10
N ALA A 124 29.25 5.20 -6.21
CA ALA A 124 28.60 3.95 -6.60
C ALA A 124 27.22 4.20 -7.22
N LEU A 125 26.42 5.11 -6.64
CA LEU A 125 25.13 5.52 -7.19
C LEU A 125 25.27 6.25 -8.52
N LEU A 126 26.24 7.18 -8.63
CA LEU A 126 26.53 7.90 -9.88
C LEU A 126 26.75 6.91 -11.04
N THR A 127 27.54 5.85 -10.78
CA THR A 127 27.85 4.82 -11.78
C THR A 127 26.60 4.14 -12.34
N ILE A 128 25.62 3.83 -11.49
CA ILE A 128 24.35 3.20 -11.90
C ILE A 128 23.44 4.21 -12.60
N MET A 129 23.34 5.42 -12.05
CA MET A 129 22.46 6.46 -12.59
C MET A 129 22.91 6.92 -13.99
N ALA A 130 24.18 6.76 -14.36
CA ALA A 130 24.66 7.09 -15.71
C ALA A 130 23.88 6.41 -16.85
N LYS A 131 23.21 5.29 -16.57
CA LYS A 131 22.59 4.44 -17.60
C LYS A 131 21.19 4.87 -18.04
N LYS A 132 20.51 5.78 -17.33
CA LYS A 132 19.18 6.33 -17.67
C LYS A 132 18.06 5.29 -17.93
N GLN A 133 18.28 4.04 -17.53
CA GLN A 133 17.35 2.91 -17.77
C GLN A 133 16.65 2.45 -16.49
N LEU A 134 17.08 2.96 -15.33
CA LEU A 134 16.58 2.54 -14.03
C LEU A 134 15.17 3.06 -13.84
N LYS A 135 14.23 2.16 -13.54
CA LYS A 135 12.82 2.45 -13.30
C LYS A 135 12.44 2.49 -11.83
N ARG A 136 13.16 1.72 -11.01
CA ARG A 136 12.97 1.65 -9.57
C ARG A 136 14.31 1.62 -8.84
N LEU A 137 14.44 2.47 -7.82
CA LEU A 137 15.56 2.48 -6.90
C LEU A 137 15.05 2.31 -5.47
N THR A 138 15.60 1.35 -4.74
CA THR A 138 15.31 1.13 -3.33
C THR A 138 16.61 1.19 -2.55
N LEU A 139 16.71 2.09 -1.58
CA LEU A 139 17.82 2.26 -0.67
C LEU A 139 17.34 1.95 0.74
N LYS A 140 17.96 0.99 1.41
CA LYS A 140 17.59 0.54 2.75
C LYS A 140 18.78 0.50 3.69
N HIS A 141 18.56 0.98 4.91
CA HIS A 141 19.45 0.82 6.07
C HIS A 141 20.91 1.27 5.79
N LEU A 142 21.07 2.36 5.04
CA LEU A 142 22.40 2.82 4.60
C LEU A 142 22.64 4.29 4.92
N GLN A 143 23.92 4.64 5.10
CA GLN A 143 24.37 6.02 5.14
C GLN A 143 25.03 6.36 3.81
N MET A 144 24.51 7.35 3.09
CA MET A 144 25.20 7.89 1.92
C MET A 144 26.36 8.77 2.38
N ILE A 145 27.55 8.50 1.86
CA ILE A 145 28.74 9.32 2.10
C ILE A 145 29.24 9.89 0.79
N GLY A 146 29.44 11.20 0.76
CA GLY A 146 30.16 11.89 -0.29
C GLY A 146 31.49 12.40 0.25
N THR A 147 32.52 12.46 -0.59
CA THR A 147 33.80 13.08 -0.22
C THR A 147 33.75 14.60 -0.27
N CYS A 148 32.83 15.16 -1.06
CA CYS A 148 32.65 16.60 -1.24
C CYS A 148 31.24 16.93 -1.75
N MET A 149 30.86 18.22 -1.75
CA MET A 149 29.53 18.66 -2.20
C MET A 149 29.31 18.46 -3.70
N GLU A 150 30.40 18.50 -4.48
CA GLU A 150 30.35 18.27 -5.92
C GLU A 150 29.80 16.89 -6.26
N GLU A 151 30.05 15.86 -5.46
CA GLU A 151 29.48 14.52 -5.69
C GLU A 151 27.95 14.50 -5.54
N PHE A 152 27.41 15.24 -4.57
CA PHE A 152 25.96 15.37 -4.39
C PHE A 152 25.33 16.21 -5.49
N GLN A 153 26.02 17.26 -5.96
CA GLN A 153 25.57 18.01 -7.13
C GLN A 153 25.57 17.15 -8.40
N MET A 154 26.61 16.34 -8.61
CA MET A 154 26.63 15.36 -9.70
C MET A 154 25.47 14.36 -9.57
N LEU A 155 25.14 13.94 -8.34
CA LEU A 155 24.01 13.04 -8.10
C LEU A 155 22.69 13.72 -8.49
N ALA A 156 22.50 14.99 -8.14
CA ALA A 156 21.35 15.79 -8.51
C ALA A 156 21.25 15.96 -10.05
N ASP A 157 22.36 16.28 -10.71
CA ASP A 157 22.41 16.44 -12.17
C ASP A 157 22.09 15.13 -12.89
N MET A 158 22.59 13.99 -12.37
CA MET A 158 22.31 12.67 -12.91
C MET A 158 20.88 12.21 -12.63
N ALA A 159 20.31 12.58 -11.47
CA ALA A 159 18.90 12.39 -11.15
C ALA A 159 18.00 13.16 -12.11
N ALA A 160 18.33 14.42 -12.40
CA ALA A 160 17.62 15.25 -13.38
C ALA A 160 17.59 14.63 -14.78
N GLN A 161 18.60 13.85 -15.12
CA GLN A 161 18.68 13.14 -16.39
C GLN A 161 17.98 11.77 -16.39
N GLN A 162 17.46 11.29 -15.25
CA GLN A 162 16.69 10.04 -15.20
C GLN A 162 15.25 10.28 -15.62
N ASP A 163 14.96 10.04 -16.90
CA ASP A 163 13.61 10.15 -17.45
C ASP A 163 12.79 8.85 -17.31
N GLN A 164 13.43 7.76 -16.86
CA GLN A 164 12.80 6.46 -16.68
C GLN A 164 12.57 6.10 -15.20
N LEU A 165 13.13 6.85 -14.24
CA LEU A 165 13.00 6.52 -12.82
C LEU A 165 11.67 7.04 -12.27
N HIS A 166 10.73 6.13 -12.03
CA HIS A 166 9.37 6.46 -11.60
C HIS A 166 9.08 6.10 -10.14
N SER A 167 9.94 5.31 -9.49
CA SER A 167 9.76 4.85 -8.11
C SER A 167 11.06 4.92 -7.32
N LEU A 168 11.02 5.62 -6.19
CA LEU A 168 12.12 5.76 -5.24
C LEU A 168 11.65 5.35 -3.85
N THR A 169 12.40 4.45 -3.20
CA THR A 169 12.16 4.06 -1.81
C THR A 169 13.42 4.28 -1.00
N LEU A 170 13.29 5.01 0.10
CA LEU A 170 14.33 5.29 1.09
C LEU A 170 13.83 4.78 2.44
N GLU A 171 14.52 3.81 3.04
CA GLU A 171 14.15 3.21 4.32
C GLU A 171 15.38 3.22 5.23
N CYS A 172 15.31 3.83 6.42
CA CYS A 172 16.47 3.99 7.29
C CYS A 172 17.70 4.60 6.57
N VAL A 173 17.50 5.52 5.62
CA VAL A 173 18.60 6.16 4.89
C VAL A 173 19.11 7.37 5.67
N ARG A 174 20.43 7.59 5.69
CA ARG A 174 21.05 8.81 6.24
C ARG A 174 21.83 9.55 5.15
N GLY A 175 21.92 10.88 5.29
CA GLY A 175 22.72 11.74 4.42
C GLY A 175 21.86 12.74 3.65
N VAL A 176 21.59 13.88 4.28
CA VAL A 176 20.67 14.95 3.82
C VAL A 176 20.91 15.30 2.37
N SER A 177 22.14 15.69 2.01
CA SER A 177 22.47 16.17 0.68
C SER A 177 22.22 15.12 -0.41
N GLY A 178 22.47 13.84 -0.11
CA GLY A 178 22.19 12.75 -1.04
C GLY A 178 20.70 12.47 -1.19
N VAL A 179 19.96 12.49 -0.08
CA VAL A 179 18.51 12.31 -0.11
C VAL A 179 17.85 13.47 -0.84
N GLN A 180 18.25 14.70 -0.53
CA GLN A 180 17.80 15.92 -1.18
C GLN A 180 18.09 15.90 -2.68
N ALA A 181 19.32 15.56 -3.08
CA ALA A 181 19.71 15.45 -4.48
C ALA A 181 18.81 14.47 -5.25
N LEU A 182 18.46 13.33 -4.65
CA LEU A 182 17.56 12.36 -5.27
C LEU A 182 16.11 12.84 -5.30
N VAL A 183 15.59 13.40 -4.21
CA VAL A 183 14.16 13.77 -4.12
C VAL A 183 13.84 15.02 -4.94
N GLN A 184 14.70 16.04 -4.94
CA GLN A 184 14.42 17.34 -5.56
C GLN A 184 14.63 17.37 -7.09
N HIS A 185 15.34 16.39 -7.65
CA HIS A 185 15.78 16.44 -9.05
C HIS A 185 15.24 15.31 -9.91
N LEU A 186 14.31 14.48 -9.45
CA LEU A 186 13.70 13.44 -10.29
C LEU A 186 12.44 13.96 -11.00
N PRO A 187 12.48 14.25 -12.31
CA PRO A 187 11.41 15.00 -12.98
C PRO A 187 10.13 14.19 -13.26
N LYS A 188 10.19 12.87 -13.16
CA LYS A 188 9.09 11.94 -13.49
C LYS A 188 8.79 10.95 -12.37
N LEU A 189 9.13 11.33 -11.14
CA LEU A 189 8.91 10.46 -9.98
C LEU A 189 7.41 10.33 -9.73
N SER A 190 6.89 9.12 -9.83
CA SER A 190 5.47 8.82 -9.61
C SER A 190 5.19 8.25 -8.22
N ASP A 191 6.16 7.59 -7.61
CA ASP A 191 6.07 6.97 -6.29
C ASP A 191 7.32 7.32 -5.47
N LEU A 192 7.12 8.02 -4.36
CA LEU A 192 8.14 8.31 -3.37
C LEU A 192 7.72 7.69 -2.03
N ARG A 193 8.60 6.83 -1.50
CA ARG A 193 8.48 6.31 -0.14
C ARG A 193 9.72 6.64 0.66
N MET A 194 9.52 7.26 1.80
CA MET A 194 10.53 7.54 2.81
C MET A 194 10.04 7.00 4.14
N SER A 195 10.81 6.10 4.75
CA SER A 195 10.52 5.57 6.08
C SER A 195 11.77 5.65 6.95
N THR A 196 11.63 6.10 8.20
CA THR A 196 12.71 6.14 9.21
C THR A 196 14.02 6.75 8.72
N THR A 197 13.93 7.62 7.71
CA THR A 197 15.05 8.23 7.00
C THR A 197 15.41 9.52 7.74
N THR A 198 16.66 9.66 8.13
CA THR A 198 17.12 10.84 8.87
C THR A 198 17.62 11.90 7.90
N LEU A 199 17.01 13.06 7.96
CA LEU A 199 17.38 14.26 7.22
C LEU A 199 18.26 15.20 8.03
N THR A 200 18.70 14.79 9.22
CA THR A 200 19.85 15.38 9.87
C THR A 200 21.15 14.91 9.24
N PRO A 201 22.16 15.78 9.15
CA PRO A 201 23.49 15.37 8.77
C PRO A 201 24.04 14.48 9.88
N ALA A 202 24.23 13.20 9.57
CA ALA A 202 25.03 12.35 10.43
C ALA A 202 26.42 12.95 10.49
N VAL A 203 26.83 13.48 11.65
CA VAL A 203 28.13 14.13 11.92
C VAL A 203 29.21 13.51 11.04
N CYS A 204 29.45 14.13 9.89
CA CYS A 204 30.52 13.73 9.02
C CYS A 204 31.78 14.06 9.81
N ASN A 205 32.70 13.11 9.94
CA ASN A 205 33.96 13.29 10.68
C ASN A 205 34.92 14.31 10.03
N ASN A 206 34.39 15.16 9.15
CA ASN A 206 35.07 16.18 8.37
C ASN A 206 34.57 17.54 8.90
N ASN A 207 35.48 18.51 9.01
CA ASN A 207 35.30 19.86 9.60
C ASN A 207 34.21 20.77 8.96
N TYR A 208 33.14 20.21 8.40
CA TYR A 208 31.95 20.96 8.00
C TYR A 208 31.28 21.52 9.26
N LYS A 209 31.12 22.84 9.30
CA LYS A 209 30.48 23.54 10.42
C LYS A 209 29.02 23.09 10.52
N GLU A 210 28.61 22.69 11.73
CA GLU A 210 27.26 22.17 12.05
C GLU A 210 26.13 23.12 11.64
N GLU A 211 26.36 24.44 11.64
CA GLU A 211 25.36 25.47 11.30
C GLU A 211 24.85 25.36 9.85
N GLN A 212 25.74 25.24 8.86
CA GLN A 212 25.35 25.18 7.44
C GLN A 212 24.51 23.93 7.11
N GLN A 213 24.74 22.87 7.88
CA GLN A 213 24.15 21.55 7.73
C GLN A 213 22.68 21.51 8.20
N GLN A 214 22.33 22.35 9.18
CA GLN A 214 20.96 22.47 9.68
C GLN A 214 20.08 23.31 8.73
N ASP A 215 20.64 24.35 8.12
CA ASP A 215 19.95 25.15 7.10
C ASP A 215 19.55 24.31 5.87
N ASP A 216 20.45 23.42 5.42
CA ASP A 216 20.17 22.52 4.28
C ASP A 216 19.04 21.51 4.59
N ALA A 217 18.99 20.98 5.82
CA ALA A 217 17.93 20.07 6.25
C ALA A 217 16.56 20.76 6.27
N GLN A 218 16.50 22.00 6.78
CA GLN A 218 15.28 22.82 6.76
C GLN A 218 14.87 23.17 5.33
N ALA A 219 15.83 23.49 4.46
CA ALA A 219 15.56 23.79 3.05
C ALA A 219 14.98 22.59 2.28
N MET A 220 15.43 21.36 2.59
CA MET A 220 14.90 20.15 1.95
C MET A 220 13.40 19.96 2.24
N LEU A 221 12.95 20.30 3.44
CA LEU A 221 11.55 20.11 3.85
C LEU A 221 10.73 21.42 3.76
N SER A 222 11.19 22.38 2.96
CA SER A 222 10.47 23.62 2.73
C SER A 222 9.22 23.43 1.86
N ARG A 223 8.30 24.38 1.94
CA ARG A 223 7.10 24.44 1.10
C ARG A 223 7.47 24.40 -0.39
N GLU A 224 8.46 25.17 -0.81
CA GLU A 224 8.91 25.23 -2.20
C GLU A 224 9.38 23.86 -2.69
N THR A 225 10.08 23.11 -1.83
CA THR A 225 10.50 21.75 -2.15
C THR A 225 9.31 20.83 -2.35
N TYR A 226 8.31 20.87 -1.46
CA TYR A 226 7.10 20.07 -1.64
C TYR A 226 6.31 20.45 -2.89
N VAL A 227 6.19 21.75 -3.19
CA VAL A 227 5.53 22.21 -4.42
C VAL A 227 6.28 21.68 -5.65
N LYS A 228 7.61 21.80 -5.66
CA LYS A 228 8.42 21.24 -6.76
C LYS A 228 8.21 19.74 -6.89
N LEU A 229 8.25 18.99 -5.78
CA LEU A 229 8.04 17.55 -5.78
C LEU A 229 6.64 17.17 -6.30
N LEU A 230 5.58 17.81 -5.80
CA LEU A 230 4.20 17.50 -6.15
C LEU A 230 3.83 17.92 -7.57
N THR A 231 4.57 18.85 -8.18
CA THR A 231 4.39 19.26 -9.58
C THR A 231 5.09 18.34 -10.59
N THR A 232 5.95 17.40 -10.15
CA THR A 232 6.64 16.42 -11.03
C THR A 232 5.78 15.25 -11.51
N GLY A 233 4.47 15.27 -11.23
CA GLY A 233 3.58 14.14 -11.55
C GLY A 233 3.62 13.02 -10.52
N LEU A 234 3.95 13.34 -9.25
CA LEU A 234 3.92 12.38 -8.15
C LEU A 234 2.48 11.92 -7.88
N HIS A 235 2.27 10.60 -7.90
CA HIS A 235 0.97 9.97 -7.66
C HIS A 235 0.85 9.38 -6.25
N THR A 236 1.97 8.93 -5.67
CA THR A 236 2.03 8.33 -4.34
C THR A 236 3.17 8.93 -3.53
N LEU A 237 2.85 9.41 -2.34
CA LEU A 237 3.80 9.92 -1.36
C LEU A 237 3.59 9.18 -0.04
N LYS A 238 4.66 8.56 0.47
CA LYS A 238 4.65 7.90 1.76
C LYS A 238 5.79 8.42 2.61
N LEU A 239 5.46 9.08 3.71
CA LEU A 239 6.38 9.60 4.70
C LEU A 239 6.04 8.91 6.04
N ASP A 240 6.98 8.16 6.58
CA ASP A 240 6.73 7.24 7.69
C ASP A 240 7.88 7.36 8.72
N ASP A 241 7.58 7.85 9.91
CA ASP A 241 8.51 8.04 11.03
C ASP A 241 9.82 8.75 10.64
N ILE A 242 9.71 9.83 9.87
CA ILE A 242 10.86 10.71 9.56
C ILE A 242 11.12 11.58 10.79
N ALA A 243 12.28 11.39 11.42
CA ALA A 243 12.59 11.98 12.74
C ALA A 243 12.56 13.52 12.74
N GLU A 244 12.99 14.14 11.66
CA GLU A 244 13.06 15.60 11.49
C GLU A 244 11.76 16.19 10.93
N PHE A 245 10.76 15.36 10.61
CA PHE A 245 9.48 15.81 10.08
C PHE A 245 8.54 16.20 11.22
N ASP A 246 8.58 17.49 11.57
CA ASP A 246 7.75 18.13 12.59
C ASP A 246 6.50 18.84 12.01
N ASP A 247 5.78 19.57 12.87
CA ASP A 247 4.56 20.27 12.48
C ASP A 247 4.77 21.35 11.42
N GLN A 248 5.92 22.04 11.39
CA GLN A 248 6.18 23.07 10.40
C GLN A 248 6.28 22.46 9.00
N HIS A 249 6.99 21.32 8.90
CA HIS A 249 7.10 20.56 7.66
C HIS A 249 5.75 19.98 7.23
N CYS A 250 4.93 19.53 8.18
CA CYS A 250 3.57 19.07 7.88
C CYS A 250 2.68 20.21 7.35
N HIS A 251 2.77 21.42 7.90
CA HIS A 251 2.06 22.59 7.38
C HIS A 251 2.51 22.93 5.96
N ALA A 252 3.82 22.97 5.72
CA ALA A 252 4.37 23.22 4.40
C ALA A 252 3.88 22.17 3.36
N LEU A 253 3.82 20.90 3.75
CA LEU A 253 3.26 19.83 2.92
C LEU A 253 1.75 20.03 2.68
N ALA A 254 0.98 20.33 3.71
CA ALA A 254 -0.46 20.58 3.62
C ALA A 254 -0.76 21.76 2.68
N GLU A 255 -0.03 22.86 2.81
CA GLU A 255 -0.16 24.03 1.93
C GLU A 255 0.18 23.69 0.47
N ALA A 256 1.22 22.87 0.24
CA ALA A 256 1.59 22.45 -1.11
C ALA A 256 0.55 21.49 -1.73
N LEU A 257 -0.04 20.60 -0.92
CA LEU A 257 -1.12 19.70 -1.34
C LEU A 257 -2.44 20.43 -1.59
N ALA A 258 -2.68 21.56 -0.92
CA ALA A 258 -3.86 22.40 -1.13
C ALA A 258 -3.80 23.21 -2.45
N LEU A 259 -2.63 23.30 -3.10
CA LEU A 259 -2.51 24.03 -4.35
C LEU A 259 -3.30 23.37 -5.49
N PRO A 260 -3.96 24.17 -6.35
CA PRO A 260 -4.60 23.66 -7.56
C PRO A 260 -3.60 22.93 -8.46
N GLY A 261 -4.02 21.82 -9.06
CA GLY A 261 -3.20 21.05 -9.99
C GLY A 261 -2.29 20.01 -9.34
N CYS A 262 -2.33 19.84 -8.00
CA CYS A 262 -1.72 18.71 -7.34
C CYS A 262 -2.26 17.38 -7.92
N GLN A 263 -1.38 16.49 -8.39
CA GLN A 263 -1.77 15.21 -9.01
C GLN A 263 -1.69 14.01 -8.05
N LEU A 264 -1.33 14.26 -6.78
CA LEU A 264 -1.15 13.21 -5.79
C LEU A 264 -2.47 12.49 -5.53
N GLN A 265 -2.49 11.17 -5.66
CA GLN A 265 -3.69 10.34 -5.46
C GLN A 265 -3.66 9.57 -4.15
N GLU A 266 -2.46 9.19 -3.69
CA GLU A 266 -2.24 8.47 -2.43
C GLU A 266 -1.24 9.21 -1.54
N LEU A 267 -1.67 9.50 -0.31
CA LEU A 267 -0.83 10.03 0.74
C LEU A 267 -0.79 9.07 1.93
N HIS A 268 0.40 8.78 2.43
CA HIS A 268 0.61 8.14 3.71
C HIS A 268 1.54 9.02 4.54
N LEU A 269 1.07 9.45 5.70
CA LEU A 269 1.82 10.22 6.66
C LEU A 269 1.68 9.56 8.02
N SER A 270 2.80 9.07 8.55
CA SER A 270 2.91 8.50 9.89
C SER A 270 4.09 9.15 10.59
N SER A 271 3.89 9.69 11.78
CA SER A 271 4.98 10.23 12.61
C SER A 271 4.48 10.50 14.02
N SER A 272 5.26 10.05 15.01
CA SER A 272 5.04 10.37 16.43
C SER A 272 5.47 11.80 16.81
N MET A 273 6.09 12.54 15.88
CA MET A 273 6.51 13.93 16.10
C MET A 273 5.43 14.95 15.72
N LEU A 274 4.35 14.50 15.10
CA LEU A 274 3.25 15.34 14.63
C LEU A 274 2.14 15.37 15.66
N CYS A 275 1.61 16.56 15.95
CA CYS A 275 0.56 16.75 16.95
C CYS A 275 -0.75 17.30 16.35
N ASP A 276 -1.63 17.83 17.21
CA ASP A 276 -2.89 18.46 16.84
C ASP A 276 -2.78 19.54 15.77
N SER A 277 -1.70 20.32 15.80
CA SER A 277 -1.43 21.35 14.81
C SER A 277 -1.34 20.75 13.39
N SER A 278 -0.59 19.66 13.25
CA SER A 278 -0.46 18.91 12.01
C SER A 278 -1.75 18.22 11.59
N ALA A 279 -2.45 17.59 12.52
CA ALA A 279 -3.73 16.95 12.24
C ALA A 279 -4.74 17.96 11.67
N LYS A 280 -4.79 19.17 12.25
CA LYS A 280 -5.65 20.26 11.77
C LYS A 280 -5.24 20.72 10.37
N ALA A 281 -3.96 21.00 10.13
CA ALA A 281 -3.47 21.43 8.81
C ALA A 281 -3.79 20.40 7.72
N MET A 282 -3.58 19.11 8.01
CA MET A 282 -3.90 18.03 7.08
C MET A 282 -5.40 17.91 6.82
N THR A 283 -6.23 18.05 7.85
CA THR A 283 -7.69 18.01 7.72
C THR A 283 -8.21 19.19 6.89
N ASP A 284 -7.73 20.41 7.17
CA ASP A 284 -8.07 21.61 6.42
C ASP A 284 -7.67 21.50 4.94
N MET A 285 -6.48 20.92 4.67
CA MET A 285 -6.04 20.61 3.31
C MET A 285 -6.97 19.61 2.60
N LEU A 286 -7.42 18.55 3.29
CA LEU A 286 -8.30 17.55 2.69
C LEU A 286 -9.69 18.09 2.35
N LEU A 287 -10.14 19.16 3.00
CA LEU A 287 -11.39 19.85 2.66
C LEU A 287 -11.32 20.58 1.32
N VAL A 288 -10.13 21.03 0.91
CA VAL A 288 -9.92 21.81 -0.33
C VAL A 288 -9.24 21.01 -1.45
N ASN A 289 -8.54 19.92 -1.11
CA ASN A 289 -7.85 19.09 -2.09
C ASN A 289 -8.85 18.31 -2.96
N THR A 290 -8.55 18.25 -4.27
CA THR A 290 -9.42 17.67 -5.29
C THR A 290 -8.80 16.46 -6.01
N SER A 291 -7.66 15.95 -5.54
CA SER A 291 -6.92 14.86 -6.20
C SER A 291 -6.71 13.62 -5.34
N LEU A 292 -6.62 13.78 -4.02
CA LEU A 292 -6.36 12.69 -3.07
C LEU A 292 -7.56 11.75 -2.94
N LYS A 293 -7.35 10.49 -3.33
CA LYS A 293 -8.36 9.42 -3.25
C LYS A 293 -8.15 8.53 -2.04
N LYS A 294 -6.92 8.44 -1.55
CA LYS A 294 -6.53 7.58 -0.44
C LYS A 294 -5.54 8.28 0.47
N VAL A 295 -5.88 8.30 1.75
CA VAL A 295 -5.13 9.01 2.76
C VAL A 295 -4.95 8.12 3.98
N THR A 296 -3.72 8.03 4.46
CA THR A 296 -3.38 7.48 5.77
C THR A 296 -2.74 8.56 6.62
N LEU A 297 -3.34 8.88 7.78
CA LEU A 297 -2.82 9.84 8.76
C LEU A 297 -2.66 9.15 10.12
N HIS A 298 -1.43 8.77 10.46
CA HIS A 298 -1.07 8.22 11.76
C HIS A 298 -0.26 9.28 12.51
N ILE A 299 -0.98 10.27 13.05
CA ILE A 299 -0.46 11.44 13.76
C ILE A 299 -0.84 11.29 15.23
N ASP A 300 0.07 11.61 16.15
CA ASP A 300 -0.19 11.57 17.59
C ASP A 300 -0.98 12.83 18.01
N SER A 301 -2.27 12.85 17.69
CA SER A 301 -3.19 13.97 17.92
C SER A 301 -4.43 13.53 18.71
N GLU A 302 -4.71 14.26 19.79
CA GLU A 302 -5.89 14.09 20.64
C GLU A 302 -7.15 14.64 19.94
N LEU A 303 -7.00 15.53 18.95
CA LEU A 303 -8.11 16.10 18.18
C LEU A 303 -8.45 15.33 16.89
N MET A 304 -7.72 14.25 16.58
CA MET A 304 -7.86 13.55 15.30
C MET A 304 -9.28 13.02 15.05
N GLY A 305 -9.97 12.55 16.10
CA GLY A 305 -11.33 12.04 16.02
C GLY A 305 -12.33 13.09 15.55
N GLN A 306 -12.44 14.19 16.30
CA GLN A 306 -13.30 15.32 15.96
C GLN A 306 -12.98 15.94 14.59
N LEU A 307 -11.69 16.15 14.28
CA LEU A 307 -11.27 16.69 12.98
C LEU A 307 -11.69 15.79 11.83
N THR A 308 -11.47 14.48 11.96
CA THR A 308 -11.85 13.50 10.94
C THR A 308 -13.38 13.38 10.82
N ALA A 309 -14.13 13.49 11.93
CA ALA A 309 -15.59 13.51 11.88
C ALA A 309 -16.11 14.71 11.07
N ASN A 310 -15.49 15.89 11.22
CA ASN A 310 -15.83 17.07 10.43
C ASN A 310 -15.49 16.90 8.95
N LEU A 311 -14.33 16.30 8.63
CA LEU A 311 -13.96 15.96 7.25
C LEU A 311 -14.97 15.00 6.61
N ILE A 312 -15.37 13.94 7.33
CA ILE A 312 -16.36 12.97 6.83
C ILE A 312 -17.72 13.66 6.60
N LYS A 313 -18.16 14.54 7.52
CA LYS A 313 -19.40 15.32 7.36
C LYS A 313 -19.39 16.24 6.14
N ALA A 314 -18.22 16.72 5.72
CA ALA A 314 -18.07 17.58 4.54
C ALA A 314 -18.31 16.84 3.22
N ASP A 315 -18.35 15.50 3.23
CA ASP A 315 -18.63 14.63 2.07
C ASP A 315 -17.82 14.96 0.82
N THR A 316 -16.49 14.97 0.95
CA THR A 316 -15.61 15.27 -0.18
C THR A 316 -15.70 14.17 -1.25
N PRO A 317 -16.03 14.48 -2.52
CA PRO A 317 -16.34 13.47 -3.52
C PRO A 317 -15.14 12.67 -4.01
N VAL A 318 -13.93 13.19 -3.81
CA VAL A 318 -12.69 12.59 -4.31
C VAL A 318 -12.13 11.57 -3.32
N LEU A 319 -12.24 11.83 -2.02
CA LEU A 319 -11.67 10.96 -0.98
C LEU A 319 -12.50 9.68 -0.85
N LYS A 320 -11.89 8.53 -1.17
CA LYS A 320 -12.54 7.21 -1.14
C LYS A 320 -12.07 6.32 -0.01
N HIS A 321 -10.83 6.52 0.44
CA HIS A 321 -10.18 5.69 1.45
C HIS A 321 -9.52 6.57 2.51
N LEU A 322 -9.85 6.31 3.77
CA LEU A 322 -9.31 7.01 4.92
C LEU A 322 -8.84 6.00 5.96
N ASP A 323 -7.57 6.08 6.35
CA ASP A 323 -6.94 5.28 7.41
C ASP A 323 -6.39 6.26 8.45
N ILE A 324 -6.93 6.24 9.66
CA ILE A 324 -6.55 7.16 10.73
C ILE A 324 -6.15 6.39 11.98
N ARG A 325 -5.28 7.00 12.79
CA ARG A 325 -4.95 6.56 14.14
C ARG A 325 -5.63 7.47 15.14
N LEU A 326 -6.31 6.90 16.12
CA LEU A 326 -6.86 7.62 17.26
C LEU A 326 -6.06 7.25 18.49
N TYR A 327 -5.58 8.28 19.18
CA TYR A 327 -4.82 8.19 20.41
C TYR A 327 -5.49 9.11 21.43
N ASN A 328 -6.12 8.51 22.45
CA ASN A 328 -6.80 9.23 23.53
C ASN A 328 -7.13 8.26 24.67
N ASP A 329 -7.49 8.81 25.83
CA ASP A 329 -8.11 8.03 26.89
C ASP A 329 -9.41 7.36 26.38
N ILE A 330 -9.70 6.17 26.90
CA ILE A 330 -10.83 5.33 26.43
C ILE A 330 -12.15 6.13 26.32
N PRO A 331 -12.58 6.95 27.30
CA PRO A 331 -13.84 7.70 27.19
C PRO A 331 -13.86 8.68 26.02
N ILE A 332 -12.76 9.42 25.80
CA ILE A 332 -12.64 10.41 24.73
C ILE A 332 -12.60 9.70 23.38
N MET A 333 -11.75 8.67 23.25
CA MET A 333 -11.65 7.87 22.03
C MET A 333 -12.99 7.20 21.68
N THR A 334 -13.79 6.82 22.67
CA THR A 334 -15.14 6.27 22.48
C THR A 334 -16.08 7.32 21.89
N GLU A 335 -16.06 8.53 22.45
CA GLU A 335 -16.84 9.67 21.92
C GLU A 335 -16.43 10.00 20.49
N ASP A 336 -15.13 10.08 20.21
CA ASP A 336 -14.58 10.30 18.87
C ASP A 336 -15.06 9.24 17.87
N CYS A 337 -14.98 7.96 18.24
CA CYS A 337 -15.44 6.87 17.37
C CYS A 337 -16.95 6.92 17.09
N ILE A 338 -17.75 7.26 18.10
CA ILE A 338 -19.20 7.45 17.95
C ILE A 338 -19.49 8.64 17.05
N GLU A 339 -18.74 9.74 17.20
CA GLU A 339 -18.87 10.92 16.35
C GLU A 339 -18.52 10.59 14.89
N LEU A 340 -17.45 9.83 14.66
CA LEU A 340 -17.07 9.33 13.33
C LEU A 340 -18.17 8.46 12.72
N ALA A 341 -18.75 7.54 13.49
CA ALA A 341 -19.88 6.74 13.03
C ALA A 341 -21.06 7.64 12.63
N HIS A 342 -21.41 8.64 13.44
CA HIS A 342 -22.48 9.58 13.12
C HIS A 342 -22.17 10.47 11.91
N ALA A 343 -20.91 10.88 11.72
CA ALA A 343 -20.47 11.64 10.56
C ALA A 343 -20.71 10.88 9.25
N LEU A 344 -20.49 9.56 9.25
CA LEU A 344 -20.74 8.71 8.08
C LEU A 344 -22.20 8.76 7.60
N ARG A 345 -23.18 9.10 8.45
CA ARG A 345 -24.59 9.20 8.03
C ARG A 345 -24.81 10.18 6.88
N ARG A 346 -23.98 11.22 6.81
CA ARG A 346 -24.04 12.27 5.77
C ARG A 346 -23.08 12.02 4.62
N ASN A 347 -22.15 11.10 4.78
CA ASN A 347 -21.11 10.85 3.80
C ASN A 347 -21.58 9.79 2.78
N THR A 348 -21.52 10.16 1.50
CA THR A 348 -21.98 9.33 0.38
C THR A 348 -20.84 8.88 -0.53
N HIS A 349 -19.61 9.26 -0.19
CA HIS A 349 -18.45 9.10 -1.07
C HIS A 349 -17.32 8.25 -0.50
N LEU A 350 -17.16 8.20 0.81
CA LEU A 350 -16.16 7.38 1.49
C LEU A 350 -16.56 5.92 1.42
N THR A 351 -15.69 5.11 0.82
CA THR A 351 -15.94 3.68 0.58
C THR A 351 -15.16 2.80 1.54
N HIS A 352 -14.03 3.27 2.06
CA HIS A 352 -13.17 2.53 2.96
C HIS A 352 -12.77 3.41 4.13
N LEU A 353 -13.05 2.94 5.34
CA LEU A 353 -12.62 3.56 6.59
C LEU A 353 -11.86 2.54 7.43
N ARG A 354 -10.65 2.91 7.84
CA ARG A 354 -9.88 2.18 8.84
C ARG A 354 -9.56 3.10 9.99
N ILE A 355 -9.81 2.62 11.19
CA ILE A 355 -9.51 3.32 12.44
C ILE A 355 -8.58 2.42 13.24
N ARG A 356 -7.37 2.90 13.49
CA ARG A 356 -6.42 2.28 14.42
C ARG A 356 -6.62 2.89 15.80
N LEU A 357 -6.86 2.05 16.80
CA LEU A 357 -7.14 2.44 18.17
C LEU A 357 -5.98 1.98 19.06
N GLU A 358 -5.41 2.88 19.87
CA GLU A 358 -4.37 2.52 20.83
C GLU A 358 -4.94 2.01 22.15
N ILE A 359 -5.79 1.00 22.06
CA ILE A 359 -6.33 0.30 23.22
C ILE A 359 -6.22 -1.21 23.02
N GLU A 360 -6.12 -1.93 24.12
CA GLU A 360 -6.28 -3.37 24.09
C GLU A 360 -7.68 -3.70 23.55
N LEU A 361 -7.77 -4.55 22.53
CA LEU A 361 -9.04 -4.87 21.87
C LEU A 361 -10.13 -5.42 22.81
N GLU A 362 -9.72 -6.03 23.93
CA GLU A 362 -10.64 -6.54 24.97
C GLU A 362 -11.40 -5.41 25.68
N LEU A 363 -10.87 -4.19 25.64
CA LEU A 363 -11.44 -3.00 26.23
C LEU A 363 -12.25 -2.17 25.22
N LEU A 364 -12.41 -2.63 23.98
CA LEU A 364 -13.16 -1.89 22.96
C LEU A 364 -14.62 -1.74 23.42
N PRO A 365 -15.10 -0.50 23.68
CA PRO A 365 -16.45 -0.30 24.17
C PRO A 365 -17.49 -0.73 23.13
N ARG A 366 -18.53 -1.44 23.59
CA ARG A 366 -19.56 -2.01 22.70
C ARG A 366 -20.35 -0.92 21.98
N GLU A 367 -20.44 0.24 22.61
CA GLU A 367 -21.08 1.45 22.12
C GLU A 367 -20.48 1.90 20.79
N ILE A 368 -19.16 1.73 20.58
CA ILE A 368 -18.49 2.03 19.31
C ILE A 368 -19.05 1.13 18.21
N ILE A 369 -19.08 -0.17 18.45
CA ILE A 369 -19.56 -1.16 17.48
C ILE A 369 -21.03 -0.93 17.16
N GLN A 370 -21.84 -0.67 18.19
CA GLN A 370 -23.26 -0.38 18.03
C GLN A 370 -23.49 0.89 17.19
N ALA A 371 -22.71 1.95 17.42
CA ALA A 371 -22.83 3.19 16.65
C ALA A 371 -22.53 2.96 15.16
N PHE A 372 -21.46 2.22 14.82
CA PHE A 372 -21.18 1.84 13.43
C PHE A 372 -22.24 0.89 12.87
N GLU A 373 -22.77 -0.05 13.67
CA GLU A 373 -23.78 -1.01 13.24
C GLU A 373 -25.07 -0.28 12.87
N ASP A 374 -25.52 0.63 13.73
CA ASP A 374 -26.70 1.45 13.50
C ASP A 374 -26.57 2.28 12.23
N VAL A 375 -25.40 2.87 11.98
CA VAL A 375 -25.15 3.69 10.80
C VAL A 375 -25.15 2.84 9.55
N VAL A 376 -24.40 1.74 9.55
CA VAL A 376 -24.30 0.82 8.41
C VAL A 376 -25.64 0.15 8.15
N ALA A 377 -26.44 -0.22 9.15
CA ALA A 377 -27.74 -0.86 8.95
C ALA A 377 -28.82 0.13 8.50
N ASN A 378 -28.90 1.30 9.16
CA ASN A 378 -30.07 2.17 9.03
C ASN A 378 -29.86 3.36 8.08
N THR A 379 -28.65 3.59 7.57
CA THR A 379 -28.40 4.71 6.66
C THR A 379 -28.26 4.24 5.21
N PRO A 380 -29.26 4.47 4.35
CA PRO A 380 -29.23 3.96 2.99
C PRO A 380 -28.15 4.61 2.12
N THR A 381 -27.78 5.85 2.42
CA THR A 381 -26.83 6.67 1.63
C THR A 381 -25.36 6.35 1.91
N VAL A 382 -25.07 5.51 2.91
CA VAL A 382 -23.68 5.18 3.28
C VAL A 382 -23.06 4.30 2.20
N ALA A 383 -22.08 4.87 1.48
CA ALA A 383 -21.33 4.18 0.44
C ALA A 383 -20.20 3.28 0.99
N LEU A 384 -20.09 3.14 2.31
CA LEU A 384 -19.03 2.39 2.96
C LEU A 384 -19.09 0.90 2.58
N GLN A 385 -18.03 0.41 1.97
CA GLN A 385 -17.83 -0.98 1.53
C GLN A 385 -16.91 -1.74 2.47
N SER A 386 -16.02 -1.03 3.18
CA SER A 386 -15.08 -1.62 4.12
C SER A 386 -14.95 -0.76 5.37
N LEU A 387 -15.06 -1.40 6.52
CA LEU A 387 -14.75 -0.83 7.83
C LEU A 387 -13.72 -1.73 8.51
N SER A 388 -12.67 -1.14 9.09
CA SER A 388 -11.70 -1.85 9.93
C SER A 388 -11.47 -1.08 11.22
N LEU A 389 -11.59 -1.77 12.35
CA LEU A 389 -11.16 -1.30 13.66
C LEU A 389 -10.03 -2.24 14.11
N ASP A 390 -8.84 -1.71 14.39
CA ASP A 390 -7.69 -2.51 14.81
C ASP A 390 -6.76 -1.77 15.77
N ASP A 391 -5.90 -2.50 16.49
CA ASP A 391 -4.84 -1.92 17.34
C ASP A 391 -3.48 -1.88 16.63
N GLY A 392 -3.48 -2.06 15.30
CA GLY A 392 -2.27 -2.22 14.48
C GLY A 392 -1.74 -3.66 14.41
N ILE A 393 -2.12 -4.53 15.35
CA ILE A 393 -1.70 -5.94 15.39
C ILE A 393 -2.86 -6.87 15.04
N TYR A 394 -4.01 -6.63 15.64
CA TYR A 394 -5.21 -7.44 15.58
C TYR A 394 -6.38 -6.61 15.06
N ARG A 395 -7.22 -7.24 14.22
CA ARG A 395 -8.48 -6.64 13.77
C ARG A 395 -9.60 -7.05 14.70
N TYR A 396 -10.39 -6.06 15.12
CA TYR A 396 -11.61 -6.32 15.85
C TYR A 396 -12.64 -7.04 14.94
N PRO A 397 -13.26 -8.14 15.40
CA PRO A 397 -14.23 -8.86 14.60
C PRO A 397 -15.55 -8.09 14.52
N LEU A 398 -15.90 -7.58 13.34
CA LEU A 398 -17.21 -6.95 13.14
C LEU A 398 -18.37 -7.96 13.26
N PRO A 399 -19.56 -7.54 13.74
CA PRO A 399 -20.77 -8.36 13.75
C PRO A 399 -21.11 -8.90 12.36
N ALA A 400 -21.69 -10.11 12.31
CA ALA A 400 -22.04 -10.75 11.04
C ALA A 400 -23.04 -9.93 10.21
N ALA A 401 -24.01 -9.29 10.87
CA ALA A 401 -24.98 -8.42 10.22
C ALA A 401 -24.31 -7.22 9.55
N MET A 402 -23.41 -6.52 10.26
CA MET A 402 -22.63 -5.41 9.70
C MET A 402 -21.74 -5.86 8.53
N LYS A 403 -21.03 -7.00 8.66
CA LYS A 403 -20.23 -7.57 7.57
C LYS A 403 -21.06 -7.83 6.32
N LEU A 404 -22.25 -8.41 6.47
CA LEU A 404 -23.17 -8.64 5.38
C LEU A 404 -23.58 -7.33 4.71
N GLN A 405 -23.92 -6.29 5.49
CA GLN A 405 -24.30 -4.99 4.93
C GLN A 405 -23.14 -4.34 4.14
N LEU A 406 -21.92 -4.37 4.67
CA LEU A 406 -20.73 -3.89 3.96
C LEU A 406 -20.48 -4.66 2.66
N GLN A 407 -20.69 -5.97 2.66
CA GLN A 407 -20.60 -6.80 1.46
C GLN A 407 -21.70 -6.49 0.43
N LEU A 408 -22.93 -6.25 0.87
CA LEU A 408 -24.03 -5.82 0.00
C LEU A 408 -23.73 -4.46 -0.63
N ASN A 409 -23.07 -3.56 0.11
CA ASN A 409 -22.56 -2.30 -0.43
C ASN A 409 -21.45 -2.53 -1.46
N GLN A 410 -20.48 -3.40 -1.17
CA GLN A 410 -19.37 -3.73 -2.07
C GLN A 410 -19.83 -4.34 -3.40
N CYS A 411 -20.88 -5.15 -3.38
CA CYS A 411 -21.45 -5.77 -4.57
C CYS A 411 -22.47 -4.87 -5.31
N GLY A 412 -22.76 -3.66 -4.80
CA GLY A 412 -23.77 -2.77 -5.38
C GLY A 412 -25.24 -3.19 -5.15
N VAL A 413 -25.48 -4.32 -4.47
CA VAL A 413 -26.82 -4.86 -4.19
C VAL A 413 -27.66 -3.86 -3.42
N ARG A 414 -27.08 -3.20 -2.42
CA ARG A 414 -27.84 -2.26 -1.60
C ARG A 414 -28.27 -1.02 -2.39
N ALA A 415 -27.37 -0.46 -3.20
CA ALA A 415 -27.69 0.66 -4.09
C ALA A 415 -28.80 0.28 -5.07
N LEU A 416 -28.75 -0.94 -5.61
CA LEU A 416 -29.78 -1.49 -6.48
C LEU A 416 -31.13 -1.66 -5.78
N LEU A 417 -31.14 -2.18 -4.54
CA LEU A 417 -32.35 -2.36 -3.73
C LEU A 417 -33.04 -1.03 -3.38
N GLN A 418 -32.30 0.08 -3.37
CA GLN A 418 -32.83 1.41 -3.09
C GLN A 418 -33.36 2.12 -4.35
N GLN A 419 -33.06 1.64 -5.55
CA GLN A 419 -33.56 2.24 -6.79
C GLN A 419 -35.06 1.93 -6.96
N PRO A 420 -35.91 2.96 -7.22
CA PRO A 420 -37.35 2.78 -7.41
C PRO A 420 -37.69 2.14 -8.77
N ALA A 421 -36.85 2.35 -9.78
CA ALA A 421 -36.96 1.72 -11.09
C ALA A 421 -35.67 0.94 -11.38
N ARG A 422 -35.80 -0.36 -11.65
CA ARG A 422 -34.68 -1.27 -11.88
C ARG A 422 -34.85 -1.90 -13.25
N THR A 423 -33.79 -1.91 -14.04
CA THR A 423 -33.80 -2.63 -15.31
C THR A 423 -33.31 -4.06 -15.10
N VAL A 424 -33.90 -5.03 -15.79
CA VAL A 424 -33.46 -6.44 -15.73
C VAL A 424 -31.94 -6.59 -15.94
N PRO A 425 -31.28 -5.89 -16.89
CA PRO A 425 -29.83 -5.98 -17.07
C PRO A 425 -29.04 -5.56 -15.83
N GLN A 426 -29.40 -4.45 -15.17
CA GLN A 426 -28.73 -3.99 -13.95
C GLN A 426 -28.82 -5.03 -12.82
N LEU A 427 -29.97 -5.69 -12.69
CA LEU A 427 -30.18 -6.73 -11.70
C LEU A 427 -29.30 -7.96 -11.97
N VAL A 428 -29.20 -8.37 -13.24
CA VAL A 428 -28.37 -9.50 -13.69
C VAL A 428 -26.89 -9.20 -13.44
N ASP A 429 -26.40 -8.04 -13.87
CA ASP A 429 -25.00 -7.64 -13.70
C ASP A 429 -24.60 -7.61 -12.21
N THR A 430 -25.46 -7.05 -11.37
CA THR A 430 -25.23 -6.99 -9.91
C THR A 430 -25.20 -8.38 -9.29
N LEU A 431 -26.08 -9.29 -9.73
CA LEU A 431 -26.10 -10.67 -9.26
C LEU A 431 -24.85 -11.45 -9.74
N VAL A 432 -24.39 -11.22 -10.96
CA VAL A 432 -23.14 -11.79 -11.49
C VAL A 432 -21.95 -11.31 -10.66
N VAL A 433 -21.88 -10.01 -10.34
CA VAL A 433 -20.82 -9.46 -9.46
C VAL A 433 -20.87 -10.13 -8.08
N ALA A 434 -22.04 -10.20 -7.46
CA ALA A 434 -22.21 -10.85 -6.15
C ALA A 434 -21.82 -12.35 -6.18
N CYS A 435 -22.11 -13.07 -7.27
CA CYS A 435 -21.77 -14.50 -7.38
C CYS A 435 -20.29 -14.76 -7.73
N THR A 436 -19.63 -13.83 -8.43
CA THR A 436 -18.24 -13.97 -8.89
C THR A 436 -17.23 -13.58 -7.83
N GLN A 437 -17.59 -12.64 -6.94
CA GLN A 437 -16.87 -12.42 -5.70
C GLN A 437 -17.15 -13.63 -4.79
N GLN A 438 -16.27 -14.64 -4.82
CA GLN A 438 -16.38 -16.01 -4.27
C GLN A 438 -16.76 -16.15 -2.77
N THR A 439 -17.24 -15.10 -2.11
CA THR A 439 -17.38 -15.02 -0.66
C THR A 439 -18.80 -14.80 -0.13
N THR A 440 -19.84 -14.62 -0.94
CA THR A 440 -21.16 -14.23 -0.37
C THR A 440 -22.37 -14.92 -1.00
N LEU A 441 -22.52 -16.22 -0.73
CA LEU A 441 -23.82 -16.89 -0.84
C LEU A 441 -24.92 -16.07 -0.13
N ASP A 442 -24.61 -15.45 1.01
CA ASP A 442 -25.56 -14.64 1.76
C ASP A 442 -26.01 -13.38 1.01
N ALA A 443 -25.13 -12.73 0.24
CA ALA A 443 -25.51 -11.58 -0.58
C ALA A 443 -26.42 -12.02 -1.73
N THR A 444 -26.09 -13.13 -2.40
CA THR A 444 -26.94 -13.74 -3.43
C THR A 444 -28.30 -14.13 -2.86
N PHE A 445 -28.34 -14.82 -1.72
CA PHE A 445 -29.60 -15.21 -1.07
C PHE A 445 -30.41 -14.00 -0.63
N THR A 446 -29.78 -12.97 -0.07
CA THR A 446 -30.44 -11.72 0.31
C THR A 446 -31.07 -11.05 -0.92
N LEU A 447 -30.32 -10.97 -2.02
CA LEU A 447 -30.79 -10.40 -3.28
C LEU A 447 -31.99 -11.20 -3.84
N LEU A 448 -31.88 -12.54 -3.91
CA LEU A 448 -32.95 -13.41 -4.38
C LEU A 448 -34.19 -13.40 -3.48
N SER A 449 -34.00 -13.31 -2.16
CA SER A 449 -35.12 -13.25 -1.19
C SER A 449 -35.91 -11.95 -1.30
N ASN A 450 -35.24 -10.83 -1.59
CA ASN A 450 -35.89 -9.54 -1.79
C ASN A 450 -36.42 -9.36 -3.22
N MET A 451 -35.99 -10.17 -4.18
CA MET A 451 -36.35 -10.08 -5.59
C MET A 451 -36.60 -11.48 -6.18
N PRO A 452 -37.69 -12.16 -5.80
CA PRO A 452 -38.00 -13.50 -6.28
C PRO A 452 -38.21 -13.56 -7.80
N GLU A 453 -38.60 -12.46 -8.42
CA GLU A 453 -38.78 -12.35 -9.89
C GLU A 453 -37.49 -12.61 -10.67
N LEU A 454 -36.32 -12.42 -10.07
CA LEU A 454 -35.04 -12.78 -10.70
C LEU A 454 -34.87 -14.27 -10.89
N ILE A 455 -35.53 -15.08 -10.07
CA ILE A 455 -35.56 -16.54 -10.23
C ILE A 455 -36.37 -16.88 -11.47
N HIS A 456 -37.51 -16.22 -11.68
CA HIS A 456 -38.33 -16.39 -12.88
C HIS A 456 -37.59 -15.95 -14.15
N LEU A 457 -36.95 -14.78 -14.13
CA LEU A 457 -36.12 -14.31 -15.25
C LEU A 457 -34.96 -15.25 -15.58
N ALA A 458 -34.30 -15.80 -14.56
CA ALA A 458 -33.25 -16.80 -14.75
C ALA A 458 -33.77 -18.09 -15.38
N LEU A 459 -34.95 -18.55 -14.96
CA LEU A 459 -35.61 -19.75 -15.48
C LEU A 459 -36.12 -19.54 -16.92
N GLU A 460 -36.68 -18.37 -17.23
CA GLU A 460 -37.13 -18.01 -18.58
C GLU A 460 -35.96 -17.94 -19.57
N GLN A 461 -34.82 -17.36 -19.18
CA GLN A 461 -33.63 -17.36 -20.03
C GLN A 461 -32.97 -18.74 -20.17
N GLY A 462 -33.12 -19.62 -19.17
CA GLY A 462 -32.65 -21.01 -19.24
C GLY A 462 -33.45 -21.87 -20.22
N ASN A 463 -34.78 -21.66 -20.31
CA ASN A 463 -35.66 -22.42 -21.20
C ASN A 463 -35.55 -22.03 -22.68
N LEU A 464 -35.12 -20.80 -22.98
CA LEU A 464 -34.96 -20.33 -24.37
C LEU A 464 -33.78 -20.98 -25.13
N ASP A 465 -32.88 -21.66 -24.43
CA ASP A 465 -31.79 -22.43 -25.04
C ASP A 465 -32.21 -23.88 -25.37
N GLY A 466 -33.41 -24.31 -24.98
CA GLY A 466 -33.85 -25.71 -25.01
C GLY A 466 -34.44 -26.22 -26.33
N ASP A 467 -34.88 -25.36 -27.24
CA ASP A 467 -35.75 -25.77 -28.36
C ASP A 467 -35.27 -25.44 -29.78
N ASN A 468 -34.04 -24.96 -29.97
CA ASN A 468 -33.52 -24.65 -31.32
C ASN A 468 -32.95 -25.86 -32.09
N ASN A 469 -33.55 -27.05 -31.93
CA ASN A 469 -33.16 -28.23 -32.72
C ASN A 469 -34.24 -28.77 -33.66
N GLU A 470 -35.29 -27.99 -33.95
CA GLU A 470 -36.17 -28.26 -35.09
C GLU A 470 -36.09 -27.12 -36.11
N GLN A 471 -35.16 -27.25 -37.07
CA GLN A 471 -35.30 -26.63 -38.39
C GLN A 471 -36.28 -27.47 -39.23
N PRO A 472 -37.35 -26.88 -39.78
CA PRO A 472 -37.83 -27.30 -41.08
C PRO A 472 -37.15 -26.43 -42.14
N HIS A 473 -36.49 -27.08 -43.10
CA HIS A 473 -36.13 -26.48 -44.36
C HIS A 473 -37.36 -25.84 -45.03
N ASN A 474 -37.30 -24.55 -45.38
CA ASN A 474 -37.64 -24.07 -46.72
C ASN A 474 -37.33 -22.58 -46.94
N ASN A 475 -37.12 -22.26 -48.22
CA ASN A 475 -36.48 -21.08 -48.80
C ASN A 475 -37.30 -19.77 -48.79
N ASP A 476 -36.55 -18.68 -49.05
CA ASP A 476 -36.93 -17.33 -49.50
C ASP A 476 -37.72 -16.44 -48.53
N ASP A 477 -37.10 -15.37 -48.00
CA ASP A 477 -37.16 -14.03 -48.60
C ASP A 477 -36.47 -12.98 -47.70
N THR A 478 -36.03 -11.90 -48.33
CA THR A 478 -35.25 -10.76 -47.88
C THR A 478 -35.90 -9.89 -46.78
N THR A 479 -35.40 -9.96 -45.54
CA THR A 479 -35.55 -8.89 -44.54
C THR A 479 -34.31 -8.79 -43.62
N PRO A 480 -33.96 -7.58 -43.10
CA PRO A 480 -32.72 -7.38 -42.36
C PRO A 480 -32.83 -7.92 -40.92
N PRO A 481 -31.73 -8.43 -40.33
CA PRO A 481 -31.79 -9.14 -39.06
C PRO A 481 -31.95 -8.17 -37.87
N PRO A 482 -32.66 -8.57 -36.80
CA PRO A 482 -32.72 -7.80 -35.56
C PRO A 482 -31.40 -7.94 -34.78
N PRO A 483 -31.10 -7.03 -33.83
CA PRO A 483 -29.83 -7.01 -33.12
C PRO A 483 -29.75 -8.17 -32.10
N THR A 484 -29.14 -9.30 -32.50
CA THR A 484 -29.01 -10.53 -31.71
C THR A 484 -27.76 -10.61 -30.83
N LYS A 485 -26.87 -9.61 -30.84
CA LYS A 485 -25.56 -9.72 -30.17
C LYS A 485 -25.57 -9.57 -28.63
N LEU A 486 -26.68 -9.17 -28.01
CA LEU A 486 -26.79 -9.03 -26.55
C LEU A 486 -27.35 -10.27 -25.82
N ARG A 487 -27.93 -11.25 -26.52
CA ARG A 487 -28.63 -12.39 -25.89
C ARG A 487 -27.74 -13.59 -25.52
N HIS A 488 -26.57 -13.74 -26.16
CA HIS A 488 -25.72 -14.91 -25.94
C HIS A 488 -24.71 -14.79 -24.78
N SER A 489 -24.44 -13.59 -24.26
CA SER A 489 -23.58 -13.44 -23.08
C SER A 489 -24.29 -13.90 -21.79
N SER A 490 -25.55 -13.49 -21.60
CA SER A 490 -26.30 -13.73 -20.36
C SER A 490 -26.54 -15.22 -20.05
N SER A 491 -26.83 -16.05 -21.06
CA SER A 491 -27.03 -17.50 -20.86
C SER A 491 -25.78 -18.20 -20.29
N LYS A 492 -24.58 -17.83 -20.76
CA LYS A 492 -23.32 -18.42 -20.26
C LYS A 492 -23.06 -18.01 -18.81
N GLU A 493 -23.39 -16.78 -18.46
CA GLU A 493 -23.26 -16.26 -17.09
C GLU A 493 -24.22 -16.95 -16.11
N TRP A 494 -25.47 -17.19 -16.51
CA TRP A 494 -26.43 -17.93 -15.69
C TRP A 494 -26.06 -19.40 -15.49
N LYS A 495 -25.57 -20.09 -16.53
CA LYS A 495 -25.03 -21.46 -16.40
C LYS A 495 -23.84 -21.51 -15.45
N LYS A 496 -22.96 -20.50 -15.49
CA LYS A 496 -21.82 -20.36 -14.57
C LYS A 496 -22.30 -20.11 -13.14
N ILE A 497 -23.29 -19.25 -12.92
CA ILE A 497 -23.90 -19.00 -11.61
C ILE A 497 -24.51 -20.29 -11.06
N ALA A 498 -25.35 -20.99 -11.82
CA ALA A 498 -25.99 -22.24 -11.42
C ALA A 498 -24.97 -23.35 -11.09
N MET A 499 -23.88 -23.42 -11.86
CA MET A 499 -22.77 -24.35 -11.60
C MET A 499 -22.03 -23.98 -10.31
N MET A 500 -21.71 -22.69 -10.11
CA MET A 500 -21.07 -22.18 -8.88
C MET A 500 -21.94 -22.39 -7.64
N THR A 501 -23.25 -22.18 -7.72
CA THR A 501 -24.16 -22.50 -6.61
C THR A 501 -24.17 -24.01 -6.35
N ARG A 502 -24.33 -24.86 -7.37
CA ARG A 502 -24.34 -26.32 -7.21
C ARG A 502 -23.07 -26.87 -6.55
N THR A 503 -21.89 -26.32 -6.86
CA THR A 503 -20.61 -26.79 -6.30
C THR A 503 -20.29 -26.23 -4.91
N SER A 504 -20.78 -25.03 -4.56
CA SER A 504 -20.40 -24.34 -3.32
C SER A 504 -21.39 -24.46 -2.15
N LEU A 505 -22.60 -25.01 -2.37
CA LEU A 505 -23.63 -25.11 -1.33
C LEU A 505 -23.33 -26.22 -0.30
N ARG A 506 -23.15 -25.82 0.97
CA ARG A 506 -23.19 -26.73 2.13
C ARG A 506 -24.60 -27.32 2.32
N SER A 507 -24.67 -28.51 2.92
CA SER A 507 -25.87 -29.36 3.15
C SER A 507 -27.21 -28.63 3.41
N PRO A 508 -27.32 -27.63 4.32
CA PRO A 508 -28.62 -27.01 4.61
C PRO A 508 -29.23 -26.19 3.45
N TYR A 509 -28.39 -25.64 2.55
CA TYR A 509 -28.88 -24.79 1.45
C TYR A 509 -29.28 -25.59 0.20
N LYS A 510 -28.90 -26.87 0.11
CA LYS A 510 -29.33 -27.76 -0.99
C LYS A 510 -30.85 -27.95 -1.02
N LYS A 511 -31.52 -27.86 0.15
CA LYS A 511 -32.96 -28.03 0.28
C LYS A 511 -33.74 -26.81 -0.27
N VAL A 512 -33.24 -25.60 -0.01
CA VAL A 512 -33.80 -24.35 -0.54
C VAL A 512 -33.61 -24.27 -2.05
N VAL A 513 -32.43 -24.62 -2.56
CA VAL A 513 -32.18 -24.65 -4.01
C VAL A 513 -33.01 -25.74 -4.72
N LYS A 514 -33.26 -26.89 -4.07
CA LYS A 514 -34.22 -27.90 -4.58
C LYS A 514 -35.67 -27.42 -4.60
N MET A 515 -36.04 -26.44 -3.78
CA MET A 515 -37.39 -25.85 -3.79
C MET A 515 -37.53 -24.71 -4.82
N LEU A 516 -36.43 -24.09 -5.22
CA LEU A 516 -36.39 -22.99 -6.20
C LEU A 516 -36.22 -23.46 -7.66
N ILE A 517 -35.82 -24.70 -7.89
CA ILE A 517 -35.72 -25.31 -9.22
C ILE A 517 -36.99 -26.15 -9.45
N PRO A 518 -37.85 -25.82 -10.44
CA PRO A 518 -39.00 -26.66 -10.76
C PRO A 518 -38.54 -28.07 -11.20
N PRO A 519 -39.29 -29.14 -10.89
CA PRO A 519 -38.87 -30.52 -11.15
C PRO A 519 -38.62 -30.88 -12.63
N SER A 520 -38.94 -29.98 -13.57
CA SER A 520 -38.90 -30.20 -15.02
C SER A 520 -37.79 -29.41 -15.75
N ALA A 521 -36.75 -28.94 -15.05
CA ALA A 521 -35.59 -28.24 -15.62
C ALA A 521 -34.26 -28.98 -15.38
#